data_AF-A0A821MKV7-F1
#
_entry.id   AF-A0A821MKV7-F1
#
_cell.length_a   1.000
_cell.length_b   1.000
_cell.length_c   1.000
_cell.angle_alpha   90.00
_cell.angle_beta   90.00
_cell.angle_gamma   90.00
#
_symmetry.space_group_name_H-M   'P 1'
#
loop_
_entity.id
_entity.type
_entity.pdbx_description
1 polymer ?
#
loop_
_entity_poly.entity_id
_entity_poly.type
_entity_poly.pdbx_seq_one_letter_code
_entity_poly.pdbx_strand_id
1 'polypeptide(L)'
;MKVIDLEIELNESSLILSEILKISDGQDLSYIKKSPFLELQKSGKVVDRLDKCRFSRSHNDLLNVGEKPQINAQKLTRKITDLTKEIEIKNSKIIEQQRSISILEEALRENNNIAEFEQLLAVIRSKDERIEELENILNKSGDTRKFYKDKRILKLEEALKESILIAAEREKVFYEEEKRRIEAITKMKKMEQRLKSLQNASVMNYAILRHLSNVIKDLLEEAVSAKDSEIAELELKGVLDENATNICESLKLERDRMLNRLKLENEKLVEFQKVTNITSEESSLPILSDDMTSADNQLVWEEDIPATVL
;
A
#
# COMPACT_ATOMS: atom_id res chain seq x y z
N MET A 1 7.74 13.03 -20.00
CA MET A 1 6.92 14.19 -20.38
C MET A 1 5.60 13.80 -21.04
N LYS A 2 5.57 12.84 -21.97
CA LYS A 2 4.36 12.48 -22.76
C LYS A 2 3.16 11.83 -22.02
N VAL A 3 3.32 11.34 -20.79
CA VAL A 3 2.23 10.65 -20.06
C VAL A 3 1.34 11.64 -19.33
N ILE A 4 1.93 12.73 -18.82
CA ILE A 4 1.22 13.77 -18.08
C ILE A 4 0.33 14.58 -19.04
N ASP A 5 0.80 14.83 -20.26
CA ASP A 5 0.03 15.56 -21.28
C ASP A 5 -1.24 14.78 -21.71
N LEU A 6 -1.16 13.45 -21.81
CA LEU A 6 -2.31 12.59 -22.11
C LEU A 6 -3.31 12.50 -20.95
N GLU A 7 -2.82 12.55 -19.71
CA GLU A 7 -3.67 12.55 -18.52
C GLU A 7 -4.46 13.85 -18.38
N ILE A 8 -3.83 14.98 -18.72
CA ILE A 8 -4.49 16.30 -18.76
C ILE A 8 -5.56 16.33 -19.86
N GLU A 9 -5.26 15.86 -21.08
CA GLU A 9 -6.21 15.83 -22.20
C GLU A 9 -7.42 14.91 -21.94
N LEU A 10 -7.21 13.77 -21.26
CA LEU A 10 -8.28 12.85 -20.86
C LEU A 10 -9.19 13.48 -19.78
N ASN A 11 -8.61 14.27 -18.88
CA ASN A 11 -9.35 14.96 -17.82
C ASN A 11 -10.17 16.14 -18.38
N GLU A 12 -9.60 16.90 -19.32
CA GLU A 12 -10.30 17.96 -20.05
C GLU A 12 -11.46 17.40 -20.89
N SER A 13 -11.24 16.28 -21.58
CA SER A 13 -12.29 15.58 -22.33
C SER A 13 -13.43 15.08 -21.43
N SER A 14 -13.10 14.60 -20.23
CA SER A 14 -14.09 14.15 -19.24
C SER A 14 -14.91 15.32 -18.67
N LEU A 15 -14.28 16.48 -18.47
CA LEU A 15 -14.96 17.69 -18.03
C LEU A 15 -15.96 18.17 -19.10
N ILE A 16 -15.55 18.20 -20.37
CA ILE A 16 -16.41 18.56 -21.50
C ILE A 16 -17.60 17.60 -21.63
N LEU A 17 -17.37 16.29 -21.51
CA LEU A 17 -18.44 15.29 -21.53
C LEU A 17 -19.43 15.48 -20.38
N SER A 18 -18.96 15.81 -19.18
CA SER A 18 -19.81 16.09 -18.03
C SER A 18 -20.63 17.38 -18.18
N GLU A 19 -20.08 18.38 -18.86
CA GLU A 19 -20.76 19.64 -19.20
C GLU A 19 -21.85 19.39 -20.26
N ILE A 20 -21.56 18.61 -21.31
CA ILE A 20 -22.52 18.24 -22.36
C ILE A 20 -23.67 17.39 -21.79
N LEU A 21 -23.37 16.45 -20.90
CA LEU A 21 -24.39 15.63 -20.23
C LEU A 21 -25.26 16.47 -19.29
N LYS A 22 -24.70 17.45 -18.57
CA LYS A 22 -25.48 18.41 -17.76
C LYS A 22 -26.40 19.30 -18.61
N ILE A 23 -26.04 19.62 -19.85
CA ILE A 23 -26.91 20.36 -20.78
C ILE A 23 -28.04 19.45 -21.32
N SER A 24 -27.84 18.13 -21.36
CA SER A 24 -28.81 17.16 -21.87
C SER A 24 -29.94 16.80 -20.89
N ASP A 25 -29.76 16.99 -19.58
CA ASP A 25 -30.76 16.62 -18.56
C ASP A 25 -31.93 17.61 -18.44
N GLY A 26 -31.99 18.66 -19.27
CA GLY A 26 -32.99 19.73 -19.18
C GLY A 26 -33.78 20.06 -20.45
N GLN A 27 -33.57 19.36 -21.57
CA GLN A 27 -34.32 19.59 -22.80
C GLN A 27 -35.01 18.32 -23.30
N ASP A 28 -36.33 18.31 -23.17
CA ASP A 28 -37.24 17.38 -23.83
C ASP A 28 -36.87 17.22 -25.32
N LEU A 29 -36.30 16.07 -25.67
CA LEU A 29 -36.00 15.66 -27.05
C LEU A 29 -37.25 15.30 -27.86
N SER A 30 -38.42 15.87 -27.53
CA SER A 30 -39.68 15.65 -28.26
C SER A 30 -39.82 16.53 -29.52
N TYR A 31 -38.81 17.33 -29.87
CA TYR A 31 -38.88 18.26 -31.03
C TYR A 31 -37.71 18.16 -32.02
N ILE A 32 -37.04 17.02 -32.12
CA ILE A 32 -36.25 16.76 -33.34
C ILE A 32 -37.23 16.33 -34.43
N LYS A 33 -37.61 17.32 -35.25
CA LYS A 33 -38.32 17.13 -36.52
C LYS A 33 -37.65 15.99 -37.30
N LYS A 34 -38.37 14.88 -37.44
CA LYS A 34 -38.09 13.83 -38.41
C LYS A 34 -37.92 14.48 -39.78
N SER A 35 -36.74 14.35 -40.37
CA SER A 35 -36.46 14.79 -41.73
C SER A 35 -37.26 13.94 -42.73
N PRO A 36 -37.84 14.54 -43.79
CA PRO A 36 -38.76 13.85 -44.71
C PRO A 36 -38.01 13.09 -45.82
N PHE A 37 -36.97 12.33 -45.47
CA PHE A 37 -36.12 11.64 -46.46
C PHE A 37 -36.21 10.10 -46.43
N LEU A 38 -36.96 9.52 -45.48
CA LEU A 38 -37.09 8.07 -45.34
C LEU A 38 -38.56 7.63 -45.22
N GLU A 39 -39.38 8.01 -46.19
CA GLU A 39 -40.71 7.42 -46.39
C GLU A 39 -40.99 7.18 -47.89
N LEU A 40 -40.04 6.53 -48.58
CA LEU A 40 -40.23 6.04 -49.95
C LEU A 40 -39.84 4.56 -50.03
N GLN A 41 -40.40 3.73 -49.16
CA GLN A 41 -40.29 2.27 -49.34
C GLN A 41 -41.46 1.46 -48.76
N LYS A 42 -42.65 2.06 -48.66
CA LYS A 42 -43.90 1.33 -48.31
C LYS A 42 -45.11 1.69 -49.16
N SER A 43 -44.92 2.28 -50.35
CA SER A 43 -45.99 2.32 -51.35
C SER A 43 -45.55 1.53 -52.58
N GLY A 44 -46.01 0.28 -52.66
CA GLY A 44 -46.00 -0.50 -53.88
C GLY A 44 -46.96 0.12 -54.90
N LYS A 45 -46.53 1.21 -55.53
CA LYS A 45 -47.14 1.74 -56.75
C LYS A 45 -46.16 1.52 -57.89
N VAL A 46 -46.12 0.27 -58.33
CA VAL A 46 -45.67 -0.07 -59.68
C VAL A 46 -46.60 0.62 -60.66
N VAL A 47 -45.98 1.14 -61.71
CA VAL A 47 -46.52 1.98 -62.76
C VAL A 47 -47.54 1.21 -63.61
N ASP A 48 -48.84 1.36 -63.34
CA ASP A 48 -49.90 1.04 -64.32
C ASP A 48 -50.14 2.25 -65.23
N ARG A 49 -49.18 2.53 -66.13
CA ARG A 49 -49.39 3.47 -67.23
C ARG A 49 -48.66 3.01 -68.48
N LEU A 50 -48.99 1.83 -68.96
CA LEU A 50 -48.73 1.46 -70.36
C LEU A 50 -49.82 0.55 -70.90
N ASP A 51 -51.06 1.05 -70.90
CA ASP A 51 -52.13 0.47 -71.72
C ASP A 51 -53.08 1.57 -72.19
N LYS A 52 -52.69 2.21 -73.30
CA LYS A 52 -53.61 2.98 -74.15
C LYS A 52 -53.35 2.65 -75.62
N CYS A 53 -53.36 1.36 -75.95
CA CYS A 53 -53.74 0.92 -77.28
C CYS A 53 -55.25 1.13 -77.47
N ARG A 54 -55.65 2.35 -77.89
CA ARG A 54 -56.95 2.55 -78.54
C ARG A 54 -56.80 2.22 -80.03
N PHE A 55 -56.84 0.94 -80.39
CA PHE A 55 -57.33 0.56 -81.70
C PHE A 55 -58.85 0.41 -81.60
N SER A 56 -59.60 1.35 -82.16
CA SER A 56 -60.91 1.14 -82.79
C SER A 56 -61.52 2.48 -83.21
N ARG A 57 -61.32 2.84 -84.48
CA ARG A 57 -62.37 3.49 -85.26
C ARG A 57 -62.36 2.89 -86.64
N SER A 58 -63.38 2.07 -86.86
CA SER A 58 -63.71 1.36 -88.08
C SER A 58 -63.94 2.34 -89.24
N HIS A 59 -63.43 1.93 -90.40
CA HIS A 59 -63.93 2.35 -91.69
C HIS A 59 -65.38 1.88 -91.85
N ASN A 60 -66.29 2.82 -92.09
CA ASN A 60 -67.36 2.72 -93.09
C ASN A 60 -68.19 4.00 -92.98
N ASP A 61 -68.05 4.88 -93.97
CA ASP A 61 -69.18 5.54 -94.60
C ASP A 61 -68.74 6.03 -95.98
N LEU A 62 -69.15 5.25 -96.97
CA LEU A 62 -69.17 5.59 -98.37
C LEU A 62 -70.40 6.47 -98.65
N LEU A 63 -70.24 7.35 -99.64
CA LEU A 63 -71.27 8.11 -100.38
C LEU A 63 -71.61 9.50 -99.82
N ASN A 64 -70.90 10.52 -100.33
CA ASN A 64 -71.63 11.51 -101.12
C ASN A 64 -70.85 11.91 -102.36
N VAL A 65 -71.57 11.91 -103.47
CA VAL A 65 -71.12 12.08 -104.85
C VAL A 65 -70.90 13.57 -105.12
N GLY A 66 -69.78 13.91 -105.76
CA GLY A 66 -69.59 15.25 -106.29
C GLY A 66 -68.17 15.50 -106.78
N GLU A 67 -68.01 15.39 -108.11
CA GLU A 67 -66.92 15.99 -108.90
C GLU A 67 -65.58 15.24 -108.98
N LYS A 68 -65.32 14.68 -110.17
CA LYS A 68 -63.96 14.36 -110.64
C LYS A 68 -63.14 15.66 -110.72
N PRO A 69 -61.83 15.60 -110.49
CA PRO A 69 -60.95 15.46 -111.65
C PRO A 69 -59.78 14.49 -111.42
N GLN A 70 -59.66 13.51 -112.32
CA GLN A 70 -58.42 12.95 -112.86
C GLN A 70 -57.15 13.05 -111.96
N ILE A 71 -57.07 12.21 -110.92
CA ILE A 71 -55.84 12.07 -110.12
C ILE A 71 -54.89 11.10 -110.83
N ASN A 72 -53.69 11.62 -111.10
CA ASN A 72 -52.63 10.98 -111.86
C ASN A 72 -52.10 9.75 -111.09
N ALA A 73 -52.57 8.54 -111.44
CA ALA A 73 -52.29 7.26 -110.74
C ALA A 73 -50.80 7.04 -110.42
N GLN A 74 -49.91 7.53 -111.29
CA GLN A 74 -48.46 7.49 -111.10
C GLN A 74 -47.97 8.22 -109.84
N LYS A 75 -48.60 9.33 -109.44
CA LYS A 75 -48.24 10.08 -108.21
C LYS A 75 -48.59 9.29 -106.96
N LEU A 76 -49.72 8.58 -106.98
CA LEU A 76 -50.16 7.75 -105.86
C LEU A 76 -49.25 6.53 -105.71
N THR A 77 -48.89 5.87 -106.83
CA THR A 77 -47.94 4.76 -106.84
C THR A 77 -46.56 5.19 -106.30
N ARG A 78 -46.04 6.35 -106.69
CA ARG A 78 -44.78 6.89 -106.16
C ARG A 78 -44.84 7.13 -104.65
N LYS A 79 -45.93 7.73 -104.16
CA LYS A 79 -46.13 7.97 -102.73
C LYS A 79 -46.22 6.66 -101.94
N ILE A 80 -46.86 5.62 -102.50
CA ILE A 80 -46.91 4.28 -101.90
C ILE A 80 -45.52 3.66 -101.84
N THR A 81 -44.72 3.75 -102.92
CA THR A 81 -43.35 3.21 -102.91
C THR A 81 -42.44 3.95 -101.95
N ASP A 82 -42.56 5.27 -101.83
CA ASP A 82 -41.76 6.09 -100.93
C ASP A 82 -42.11 5.79 -99.47
N LEU A 83 -43.39 5.70 -99.14
CA LEU A 83 -43.86 5.30 -97.81
C LEU A 83 -43.44 3.86 -97.46
N THR A 84 -43.43 2.94 -98.43
CA THR A 84 -42.97 1.56 -98.21
C THR A 84 -41.48 1.52 -97.86
N LYS A 85 -40.64 2.25 -98.60
CA LYS A 85 -39.21 2.38 -98.27
C LYS A 85 -38.99 3.06 -96.92
N GLU A 86 -39.76 4.08 -96.59
CA GLU A 86 -39.68 4.76 -95.29
C GLU A 86 -40.07 3.81 -94.15
N ILE A 87 -41.09 2.96 -94.35
CA ILE A 87 -41.49 1.92 -93.40
C ILE A 87 -40.37 0.87 -93.23
N GLU A 88 -39.74 0.41 -94.30
CA GLU A 88 -38.63 -0.55 -94.22
C GLU A 88 -37.42 0.00 -93.46
N ILE A 89 -37.07 1.27 -93.72
CA ILE A 89 -35.97 1.96 -93.00
C ILE A 89 -36.33 2.12 -91.52
N LYS A 90 -37.57 2.53 -91.22
CA LYS A 90 -38.04 2.66 -89.82
C LYS A 90 -38.07 1.31 -89.11
N ASN A 91 -38.54 0.25 -89.77
CA ASN A 91 -38.54 -1.10 -89.20
C ASN A 91 -37.12 -1.60 -88.94
N SER A 92 -36.19 -1.36 -89.86
CA SER A 92 -34.77 -1.71 -89.65
C SER A 92 -34.19 -0.97 -88.44
N LYS A 93 -34.51 0.32 -88.31
CA LYS A 93 -34.06 1.13 -87.17
C LYS A 93 -34.69 0.69 -85.84
N ILE A 94 -35.96 0.28 -85.84
CA ILE A 94 -36.63 -0.28 -84.66
C ILE A 94 -35.93 -1.57 -84.22
N ILE A 95 -35.63 -2.47 -85.15
CA ILE A 95 -34.94 -3.73 -84.85
C ILE A 95 -33.54 -3.45 -84.27
N GLU A 96 -32.82 -2.49 -84.83
CA GLU A 96 -31.50 -2.10 -84.32
C GLU A 96 -31.59 -1.48 -82.91
N GLN A 97 -32.57 -0.60 -82.67
CA GLN A 97 -32.81 -0.03 -81.35
C GLN A 97 -33.19 -1.10 -80.31
N GLN A 98 -34.01 -2.07 -80.68
CA GLN A 98 -34.37 -3.20 -79.80
C GLN A 98 -33.14 -4.03 -79.43
N ARG A 99 -32.22 -4.26 -80.38
CA ARG A 99 -30.94 -4.94 -80.10
C ARG A 99 -30.07 -4.12 -79.14
N SER A 100 -29.92 -2.82 -79.38
CA SER A 100 -29.14 -1.94 -78.51
C SER A 100 -29.71 -1.84 -77.10
N ILE A 101 -31.04 -1.79 -76.96
CA ILE A 101 -31.73 -1.81 -75.66
C ILE A 101 -31.43 -3.13 -74.94
N SER A 102 -31.55 -4.28 -75.63
CA SER A 102 -31.28 -5.59 -75.03
C SER A 102 -29.85 -5.70 -74.50
N ILE A 103 -28.86 -5.21 -75.24
CA ILE A 103 -27.45 -5.22 -74.83
C ILE A 103 -27.23 -4.32 -73.60
N LEU A 104 -27.86 -3.14 -73.58
CA LEU A 104 -27.75 -2.22 -72.44
C LEU A 104 -28.43 -2.77 -71.18
N GLU A 105 -29.59 -3.44 -71.32
CA GLU A 105 -30.27 -4.10 -70.20
C GLU A 105 -29.46 -5.27 -69.62
N GLU A 106 -28.77 -6.01 -70.48
CA GLU A 106 -27.85 -7.07 -70.06
C GLU A 106 -26.63 -6.50 -69.32
N ALA A 107 -25.98 -5.49 -69.90
CA ALA A 107 -24.86 -4.79 -69.25
C ALA A 107 -25.25 -4.15 -67.91
N LEU A 108 -26.45 -3.57 -67.79
CA LEU A 108 -26.94 -2.99 -66.53
C LEU A 108 -27.31 -4.05 -65.48
N ARG A 109 -27.72 -5.25 -65.89
CA ARG A 109 -27.94 -6.37 -64.97
C ARG A 109 -26.62 -6.90 -64.42
N GLU A 110 -25.61 -7.05 -65.27
CA GLU A 110 -24.28 -7.50 -64.84
C GLU A 110 -23.52 -6.46 -64.00
N ASN A 111 -23.74 -5.16 -64.26
CA ASN A 111 -23.11 -4.06 -63.51
C ASN A 111 -23.85 -3.74 -62.19
N ASN A 112 -25.00 -4.37 -61.95
CA ASN A 112 -25.67 -4.32 -60.67
C ASN A 112 -25.10 -5.42 -59.78
N ASN A 113 -24.11 -5.05 -58.97
CA ASN A 113 -23.38 -5.88 -57.99
C ASN A 113 -24.27 -6.42 -56.85
N ILE A 114 -25.53 -6.76 -57.11
CA ILE A 114 -26.53 -7.23 -56.15
C ILE A 114 -26.01 -8.46 -55.41
N ALA A 115 -25.38 -9.41 -56.12
CA ALA A 115 -24.80 -10.59 -55.51
C ALA A 115 -23.66 -10.27 -54.53
N GLU A 116 -22.83 -9.28 -54.85
CA GLU A 116 -21.73 -8.84 -53.97
C GLU A 116 -22.28 -8.15 -52.71
N PHE A 117 -23.32 -7.32 -52.85
CA PHE A 117 -23.98 -6.67 -51.72
C PHE A 117 -24.68 -7.67 -50.79
N GLU A 118 -25.32 -8.69 -51.34
CA GLU A 118 -25.92 -9.78 -50.55
C GLU A 118 -24.87 -10.57 -49.78
N GLN A 119 -23.72 -10.84 -50.39
CA GLN A 119 -22.60 -11.50 -49.72
C GLN A 119 -21.99 -10.63 -48.61
N LEU A 120 -21.82 -9.33 -48.86
CA LEU A 120 -21.40 -8.36 -47.85
C LEU A 120 -22.37 -8.28 -46.66
N LEU A 121 -23.68 -8.29 -46.92
CA LEU A 121 -24.70 -8.31 -45.88
C LEU A 121 -24.62 -9.57 -45.01
N ALA A 122 -24.37 -10.74 -45.61
CA ALA A 122 -24.18 -11.98 -44.87
C ALA A 122 -22.93 -11.92 -43.96
N VAL A 123 -21.83 -11.35 -44.47
CA VAL A 123 -20.60 -11.16 -43.69
C VAL A 123 -20.80 -10.17 -42.55
N ILE A 124 -21.51 -9.06 -42.77
CA ILE A 124 -21.80 -8.07 -41.72
C ILE A 124 -22.61 -8.72 -40.61
N ARG A 125 -23.70 -9.43 -40.94
CA ARG A 125 -24.51 -10.14 -39.93
C ARG A 125 -23.70 -11.13 -39.12
N SER A 126 -22.87 -11.94 -39.77
CA SER A 126 -21.99 -12.88 -39.08
C SER A 126 -20.99 -12.19 -38.15
N LYS A 127 -20.47 -11.02 -38.55
CA LYS A 127 -19.58 -10.23 -37.70
C LYS A 127 -20.32 -9.59 -36.53
N ASP A 128 -21.54 -9.10 -36.73
CA ASP A 128 -22.37 -8.53 -35.67
C ASP A 128 -22.72 -9.58 -34.61
N GLU A 129 -23.11 -10.79 -35.03
CA GLU A 129 -23.32 -11.94 -34.13
C GLU A 129 -22.05 -12.26 -33.34
N ARG A 130 -20.89 -12.24 -34.00
CA ARG A 130 -19.61 -12.49 -33.33
C ARG A 130 -19.24 -11.40 -32.33
N ILE A 131 -19.55 -10.13 -32.63
CA ILE A 131 -19.35 -9.01 -31.70
C ILE A 131 -20.20 -9.22 -30.45
N GLU A 132 -21.49 -9.55 -30.61
CA GLU A 132 -22.40 -9.80 -29.49
C GLU A 132 -21.94 -10.98 -28.61
N GLU A 133 -21.43 -12.06 -29.20
CA GLU A 133 -20.82 -13.17 -28.46
C GLU A 133 -19.61 -12.71 -27.64
N LEU A 134 -18.72 -11.94 -28.25
CA LEU A 134 -17.49 -11.45 -27.60
C LEU A 134 -17.81 -10.50 -26.45
N GLU A 135 -18.78 -9.60 -26.63
CA GLU A 135 -19.27 -8.72 -25.56
C GLU A 135 -19.87 -9.52 -24.40
N ASN A 136 -20.65 -10.57 -24.69
CA ASN A 136 -21.20 -11.46 -23.68
C ASN A 136 -20.12 -12.21 -22.89
N ILE A 137 -19.07 -12.69 -23.55
CA ILE A 137 -17.93 -13.35 -22.89
C ILE A 137 -17.14 -12.36 -22.03
N LEU A 138 -16.92 -11.14 -22.56
CA LEU A 138 -16.22 -10.08 -21.84
C LEU A 138 -16.98 -9.66 -20.58
N ASN A 139 -18.29 -9.45 -20.68
CA ASN A 139 -19.13 -9.07 -19.54
C ASN A 139 -19.14 -10.15 -18.45
N LYS A 140 -19.33 -11.42 -18.83
CA LYS A 140 -19.31 -12.55 -17.88
C LYS A 140 -17.94 -12.72 -17.20
N SER A 141 -16.85 -12.55 -17.95
CA SER A 141 -15.49 -12.70 -17.41
C SER A 141 -15.05 -11.48 -16.58
N GLY A 142 -15.50 -10.28 -16.94
CA GLY A 142 -15.27 -9.02 -16.24
C GLY A 142 -15.86 -9.04 -14.83
N ASP A 143 -17.13 -9.42 -14.69
CA ASP A 143 -17.83 -9.49 -13.40
C ASP A 143 -17.19 -10.50 -12.46
N THR A 144 -16.87 -11.70 -12.98
CA THR A 144 -16.24 -12.75 -12.18
C THR A 144 -14.85 -12.33 -11.69
N ARG A 145 -14.04 -11.72 -12.56
CA ARG A 145 -12.70 -11.23 -12.22
C ARG A 145 -12.76 -10.09 -11.19
N LYS A 146 -13.70 -9.17 -11.34
CA LYS A 146 -13.92 -8.06 -10.40
C LYS A 146 -14.33 -8.59 -9.02
N PHE A 147 -15.27 -9.52 -8.96
CA PHE A 147 -15.72 -10.15 -7.71
C PHE A 147 -14.58 -10.82 -6.92
N TYR A 148 -13.69 -11.56 -7.59
CA TYR A 148 -12.54 -12.18 -6.91
C TYR A 148 -11.50 -11.17 -6.44
N LYS A 149 -11.28 -10.10 -7.20
CA LYS A 149 -10.39 -9.00 -6.80
C LYS A 149 -10.95 -8.29 -5.57
N ASP A 150 -12.24 -7.96 -5.57
CA ASP A 150 -12.90 -7.28 -4.46
C ASP A 150 -12.89 -8.15 -3.19
N LYS A 151 -13.13 -9.46 -3.33
CA LYS A 151 -13.01 -10.41 -2.20
C LYS A 151 -11.59 -10.49 -1.65
N ARG A 152 -10.56 -10.42 -2.50
CA ARG A 152 -9.16 -10.39 -2.07
C ARG A 152 -8.83 -9.08 -1.38
N ILE A 153 -9.28 -7.94 -1.93
CA ILE A 153 -9.10 -6.61 -1.34
C ILE A 153 -9.70 -6.59 0.06
N LEU A 154 -10.94 -7.05 0.22
CA LEU A 154 -11.61 -7.09 1.53
C LEU A 154 -10.81 -7.88 2.58
N LYS A 155 -10.26 -9.04 2.19
CA LYS A 155 -9.41 -9.85 3.09
C LYS A 155 -8.11 -9.15 3.46
N LEU A 156 -7.50 -8.44 2.51
CA LEU A 156 -6.27 -7.69 2.76
C LEU A 156 -6.53 -6.48 3.66
N GLU A 157 -7.66 -5.80 3.49
CA GLU A 157 -8.09 -4.72 4.37
C GLU A 157 -8.33 -5.20 5.80
N GLU A 158 -8.96 -6.37 5.96
CA GLU A 158 -9.18 -7.00 7.27
C GLU A 158 -7.85 -7.38 7.94
N ALA A 159 -6.95 -8.05 7.20
CA ALA A 159 -5.62 -8.40 7.70
C ALA A 159 -4.78 -7.16 8.05
N LEU A 160 -4.90 -6.08 7.27
CA LEU A 160 -4.21 -4.82 7.55
C LEU A 160 -4.72 -4.17 8.84
N LYS A 161 -6.05 -4.14 9.05
CA LYS A 161 -6.64 -3.64 10.30
C LYS A 161 -6.15 -4.42 11.50
N GLU A 162 -6.11 -5.75 11.40
CA GLU A 162 -5.59 -6.61 12.46
C GLU A 162 -4.09 -6.33 12.72
N SER A 163 -3.28 -6.21 11.66
CA SER A 163 -1.85 -5.88 11.78
C SER A 163 -1.62 -4.54 12.48
N ILE A 164 -2.43 -3.52 12.17
CA ILE A 164 -2.33 -2.21 12.82
C ILE A 164 -2.70 -2.32 14.30
N LEU A 165 -3.75 -3.06 14.63
CA LEU A 165 -4.19 -3.26 16.00
C LEU A 165 -3.13 -3.99 16.83
N ILE A 166 -2.54 -5.05 16.28
CA ILE A 166 -1.43 -5.78 16.91
C ILE A 166 -0.22 -4.87 17.11
N ALA A 167 0.13 -4.03 16.14
CA ALA A 167 1.24 -3.10 16.26
C ALA A 167 1.01 -2.08 17.39
N ALA A 168 -0.19 -1.49 17.46
CA ALA A 168 -0.56 -0.55 18.52
C ALA A 168 -0.57 -1.20 19.91
N GLU A 169 -1.07 -2.44 20.02
CA GLU A 169 -1.06 -3.18 21.28
C GLU A 169 0.37 -3.52 21.73
N ARG A 170 1.24 -3.94 20.81
CA ARG A 170 2.66 -4.20 21.10
C ARG A 170 3.39 -2.94 21.57
N GLU A 171 3.13 -1.82 20.92
CA GLU A 171 3.71 -0.53 21.31
C GLU A 171 3.28 -0.13 22.73
N LYS A 172 2.00 -0.32 23.07
CA LYS A 172 1.51 -0.10 24.44
C LYS A 172 2.22 -0.98 25.47
N VAL A 173 2.33 -2.28 25.20
CA VAL A 173 3.03 -3.22 26.10
C VAL A 173 4.50 -2.83 26.27
N PHE A 174 5.15 -2.43 25.18
CA PHE A 174 6.53 -1.95 25.21
C PHE A 174 6.70 -0.72 26.10
N TYR A 175 5.82 0.28 25.99
CA TYR A 175 5.86 1.46 26.86
C TYR A 175 5.68 1.10 28.35
N GLU A 176 4.76 0.17 28.67
CA GLU A 176 4.54 -0.29 30.04
C GLU A 176 5.73 -1.09 30.60
N GLU A 177 6.39 -1.89 29.76
CA GLU A 177 7.59 -2.63 30.13
C GLU A 177 8.79 -1.71 30.35
N GLU A 178 9.02 -0.75 29.45
CA GLU A 178 10.11 0.21 29.59
C GLU A 178 9.92 1.10 30.83
N LYS A 179 8.67 1.50 31.13
CA LYS A 179 8.35 2.19 32.38
C LYS A 179 8.73 1.35 33.61
N ARG A 180 8.35 0.07 33.64
CA ARG A 180 8.72 -0.85 34.74
C ARG A 180 10.23 -1.02 34.86
N ARG A 181 10.95 -1.09 33.73
CA ARG A 181 12.42 -1.16 33.70
C ARG A 181 13.05 0.09 34.32
N ILE A 182 12.59 1.28 33.95
CA ILE A 182 13.08 2.55 34.52
C ILE A 182 12.82 2.60 36.04
N GLU A 183 11.63 2.21 36.49
CA GLU A 183 11.31 2.13 37.93
C GLU A 183 12.22 1.15 38.68
N ALA A 184 12.51 -0.02 38.10
CA ALA A 184 13.42 -1.00 38.68
C ALA A 184 14.86 -0.46 38.79
N ILE A 185 15.37 0.18 37.73
CA ILE A 185 16.71 0.76 37.70
C ILE A 185 16.84 1.89 38.73
N THR A 186 15.84 2.77 38.85
CA THR A 186 15.88 3.85 39.84
C THR A 186 15.84 3.32 41.27
N LYS A 187 15.09 2.25 41.55
CA LYS A 187 15.10 1.57 42.85
C LYS A 187 16.46 0.92 43.12
N MET A 188 17.06 0.27 42.12
CA MET A 188 18.38 -0.34 42.23
C MET A 188 19.46 0.70 42.55
N LYS A 189 19.48 1.84 41.86
CA LYS A 189 20.40 2.96 42.15
C LYS A 189 20.27 3.46 43.60
N LYS A 190 19.04 3.58 44.12
CA LYS A 190 18.81 3.95 45.53
C LYS A 190 19.34 2.89 46.50
N MET A 191 19.18 1.60 46.20
CA MET A 191 19.72 0.53 47.03
C MET A 191 21.24 0.49 46.99
N GLU A 192 21.85 0.70 45.83
CA GLU A 192 23.29 0.80 45.65
C GLU A 192 23.88 1.96 46.47
N GLN A 193 23.25 3.14 46.46
CA GLN A 193 23.64 4.26 47.31
C GLN A 193 23.55 3.91 48.80
N ARG A 194 22.49 3.21 49.22
CA ARG A 194 22.35 2.74 50.60
C ARG A 194 23.44 1.74 50.98
N LEU A 195 23.77 0.80 50.10
CA LEU A 195 24.87 -0.16 50.31
C LEU A 195 26.21 0.56 50.48
N LYS A 196 26.52 1.53 49.59
CA LYS A 196 27.72 2.38 49.70
C LYS A 196 27.76 3.12 51.04
N SER A 197 26.64 3.69 51.48
CA SER A 197 26.56 4.38 52.78
C SER A 197 26.77 3.44 53.98
N LEU A 198 26.22 2.22 53.93
CA LEU A 198 26.40 1.21 54.98
C LEU A 198 27.83 0.70 55.02
N GLN A 199 28.45 0.48 53.86
CA GLN A 199 29.86 0.10 53.75
C GLN A 199 30.76 1.19 54.36
N ASN A 200 30.52 2.46 54.02
CA ASN A 200 31.25 3.59 54.60
C ASN A 200 31.10 3.66 56.12
N ALA A 201 29.87 3.49 56.64
CA ALA A 201 29.60 3.48 58.07
C ALA A 201 30.32 2.30 58.78
N SER A 202 30.32 1.12 58.15
CA SER A 202 31.04 -0.05 58.65
C SER A 202 32.54 0.19 58.76
N VAL A 203 33.17 0.72 57.70
CA VAL A 203 34.61 1.07 57.68
C VAL A 203 34.94 2.05 58.81
N MET A 204 34.12 3.09 59.00
CA MET A 204 34.32 4.05 60.09
C MET A 204 34.18 3.40 61.48
N ASN A 205 33.19 2.53 61.67
CA ASN A 205 33.04 1.78 62.91
C ASN A 205 34.26 0.90 63.21
N TYR A 206 34.79 0.19 62.21
CA TYR A 206 36.01 -0.60 62.36
C TYR A 206 37.22 0.26 62.71
N ALA A 207 37.37 1.43 62.10
CA ALA A 207 38.44 2.37 62.44
C ALA A 207 38.36 2.83 63.91
N ILE A 208 37.15 3.15 64.39
CA ILE A 208 36.91 3.55 65.79
C ILE A 208 37.23 2.39 66.75
N LEU A 209 36.69 1.19 66.48
CA LEU A 209 36.93 0.02 67.32
C LEU A 209 38.42 -0.34 67.39
N ARG A 210 39.12 -0.26 66.26
CA ARG A 210 40.58 -0.48 66.20
C ARG A 210 41.32 0.56 67.03
N HIS A 211 40.96 1.84 66.92
CA HIS A 211 41.56 2.89 67.73
C HIS A 211 41.35 2.64 69.23
N LEU A 212 40.12 2.35 69.66
CA LEU A 212 39.83 2.05 71.06
C LEU A 212 40.60 0.83 71.56
N SER A 213 40.71 -0.21 70.73
CA SER A 213 41.48 -1.41 71.08
C SER A 213 42.98 -1.12 71.24
N ASN A 214 43.55 -0.22 70.44
CA ASN A 214 44.94 0.24 70.64
C ASN A 214 45.09 1.01 71.94
N VAL A 215 44.17 1.93 72.26
CA VAL A 215 44.21 2.68 73.53
C VAL A 215 44.13 1.75 74.75
N ILE A 216 43.26 0.74 74.71
CA ILE A 216 43.16 -0.26 75.79
C ILE A 216 44.46 -1.05 75.91
N LYS A 217 45.07 -1.44 74.77
CA LYS A 217 46.35 -2.12 74.75
C LYS A 217 47.44 -1.27 75.41
N ASP A 218 47.57 0.00 75.02
CA ASP A 218 48.59 0.91 75.55
C ASP A 218 48.43 1.09 77.08
N LEU A 219 47.20 1.27 77.56
CA LEU A 219 46.91 1.37 78.99
C LEU A 219 47.23 0.08 79.75
N LEU A 220 46.96 -1.09 79.16
CA LEU A 220 47.31 -2.39 79.76
C LEU A 220 48.82 -2.61 79.81
N GLU A 221 49.56 -2.22 78.77
CA GLU A 221 51.02 -2.28 78.74
C GLU A 221 51.64 -1.36 79.81
N GLU A 222 51.12 -0.14 79.94
CA GLU A 222 51.54 0.81 80.98
C GLU A 222 51.25 0.26 82.39
N ALA A 223 50.06 -0.28 82.63
CA ALA A 223 49.68 -0.84 83.92
C ALA A 223 50.52 -2.09 84.28
N VAL A 224 50.80 -2.97 83.32
CA VAL A 224 51.69 -4.12 83.53
C VAL A 224 53.11 -3.64 83.86
N SER A 225 53.64 -2.67 83.12
CA SER A 225 54.98 -2.12 83.38
C SER A 225 55.09 -1.44 84.75
N ALA A 226 54.03 -0.74 85.19
CA ALA A 226 53.96 -0.16 86.53
C ALA A 226 54.00 -1.26 87.62
N LYS A 227 53.23 -2.33 87.46
CA LYS A 227 53.24 -3.46 88.39
C LYS A 227 54.57 -4.22 88.40
N ASP A 228 55.18 -4.44 87.24
CA ASP A 228 56.51 -5.07 87.15
C ASP A 228 57.56 -4.20 87.88
N SER A 229 57.43 -2.87 87.83
CA SER A 229 58.29 -1.93 88.58
C SER A 229 58.08 -2.02 90.09
N GLU A 230 56.82 -2.05 90.56
CA GLU A 230 56.47 -2.24 91.97
C GLU A 230 56.98 -3.58 92.52
N ILE A 231 56.82 -4.66 91.75
CA ILE A 231 57.32 -6.00 92.10
C ILE A 231 58.85 -5.97 92.20
N ALA A 232 59.54 -5.39 91.22
CA ALA A 232 60.99 -5.28 91.22
C ALA A 232 61.51 -4.46 92.42
N GLU A 233 60.84 -3.37 92.78
CA GLU A 233 61.20 -2.57 93.95
C GLU A 233 61.07 -3.37 95.26
N LEU A 234 59.99 -4.14 95.43
CA LEU A 234 59.80 -5.01 96.59
C LEU A 234 60.83 -6.15 96.63
N GLU A 235 61.18 -6.73 95.48
CA GLU A 235 62.19 -7.78 95.37
C GLU A 235 63.59 -7.24 95.72
N LEU A 236 63.94 -6.02 95.27
CA LEU A 236 65.22 -5.37 95.58
C LEU A 236 65.36 -4.96 97.06
N LYS A 237 64.26 -4.53 97.70
CA LYS A 237 64.26 -4.20 99.14
C LYS A 237 64.47 -5.42 100.03
N GLY A 238 64.28 -6.63 99.50
CA GLY A 238 64.29 -7.87 100.25
C GLY A 238 62.99 -8.02 101.03
N VAL A 239 62.20 -9.03 100.67
CA VAL A 239 60.95 -9.36 101.36
C VAL A 239 61.31 -10.07 102.66
N LEU A 240 61.29 -9.30 103.76
CA LEU A 240 61.75 -9.79 105.08
C LEU A 240 60.60 -10.18 106.02
N ASP A 241 59.36 -9.81 105.70
CA ASP A 241 58.17 -10.13 106.49
C ASP A 241 57.07 -10.82 105.64
N GLU A 242 56.20 -11.56 106.31
CA GLU A 242 55.11 -12.33 105.68
C GLU A 242 54.11 -11.41 104.96
N ASN A 243 53.95 -10.17 105.44
CA ASN A 243 53.05 -9.20 104.85
C ASN A 243 53.54 -8.69 103.48
N ALA A 244 54.82 -8.37 103.35
CA ALA A 244 55.43 -7.97 102.08
C ALA A 244 55.43 -9.12 101.06
N THR A 245 55.55 -10.38 101.50
CA THR A 245 55.39 -11.56 100.64
C THR A 245 53.97 -11.62 100.06
N ASN A 246 52.95 -11.46 100.91
CA ASN A 246 51.55 -11.48 100.49
C ASN A 246 51.21 -10.33 99.51
N ILE A 247 51.77 -9.13 99.72
CA ILE A 247 51.60 -8.00 98.80
C ILE A 247 52.25 -8.32 97.44
N CYS A 248 53.47 -8.85 97.43
CA CYS A 248 54.17 -9.24 96.21
C CYS A 248 53.42 -10.34 95.44
N GLU A 249 52.90 -11.35 96.12
CA GLU A 249 52.07 -12.40 95.49
C GLU A 249 50.76 -11.83 94.91
N SER A 250 50.10 -10.91 95.62
CA SER A 250 48.90 -10.23 95.11
C SER A 250 49.21 -9.40 93.85
N LEU A 251 50.33 -8.67 93.83
CA LEU A 251 50.77 -7.90 92.67
C LEU A 251 51.10 -8.81 91.47
N LYS A 252 51.75 -9.95 91.70
CA LYS A 252 52.03 -10.95 90.65
C LYS A 252 50.75 -11.53 90.06
N LEU A 253 49.77 -11.85 90.90
CA LEU A 253 48.45 -12.32 90.45
C LEU A 253 47.70 -11.24 89.64
N GLU A 254 47.76 -9.98 90.07
CA GLU A 254 47.15 -8.87 89.34
C GLU A 254 47.83 -8.63 87.98
N ARG A 255 49.16 -8.67 87.94
CA ARG A 255 49.98 -8.60 86.72
C ARG A 255 49.59 -9.70 85.74
N ASP A 256 49.50 -10.95 86.20
CA ASP A 256 49.13 -12.09 85.34
C ASP A 256 47.71 -11.94 84.77
N ARG A 257 46.77 -11.41 85.56
CA ARG A 257 45.41 -11.08 85.07
C ARG A 257 45.45 -10.03 83.97
N MET A 258 46.21 -8.95 84.15
CA MET A 258 46.35 -7.89 83.15
C MET A 258 47.05 -8.39 81.88
N LEU A 259 48.06 -9.23 82.01
CA LEU A 259 48.78 -9.83 80.89
C LEU A 259 47.88 -10.78 80.07
N ASN A 260 47.01 -11.55 80.73
CA ASN A 260 46.01 -12.36 80.04
C ASN A 260 44.98 -11.48 79.30
N ARG A 261 44.57 -10.35 79.89
CA ARG A 261 43.69 -9.40 79.21
C ARG A 261 44.36 -8.75 77.99
N LEU A 262 45.65 -8.41 78.10
CA LEU A 262 46.45 -7.86 77.01
C LEU A 262 46.58 -8.85 75.84
N LYS A 263 46.77 -10.14 76.12
CA LYS A 263 46.76 -11.20 75.08
C LYS A 263 45.45 -11.22 74.31
N LEU A 264 44.31 -11.18 75.02
CA LEU A 264 42.99 -11.15 74.38
C LEU A 264 42.79 -9.91 73.50
N GLU A 265 43.22 -8.72 73.93
CA GLU A 265 43.08 -7.52 73.08
C GLU A 265 44.04 -7.52 71.88
N ASN A 266 45.23 -8.11 72.01
CA ASN A 266 46.11 -8.31 70.86
C ASN A 266 45.50 -9.27 69.82
N GLU A 267 44.82 -10.34 70.26
CA GLU A 267 44.09 -11.23 69.34
C GLU A 267 42.97 -10.48 68.60
N LYS A 268 42.20 -9.65 69.30
CA LYS A 268 41.16 -8.81 68.67
C LYS A 268 41.74 -7.82 67.66
N LEU A 269 42.90 -7.22 67.93
CA LEU A 269 43.57 -6.32 66.97
C LEU A 269 43.97 -7.06 65.68
N VAL A 270 44.43 -8.30 65.79
CA VAL A 270 44.73 -9.15 64.64
C VAL A 270 43.47 -9.47 63.85
N GLU A 271 42.34 -9.71 64.53
CA GLU A 271 41.03 -9.91 63.86
C GLU A 271 40.57 -8.67 63.09
N PHE A 272 40.69 -7.47 63.69
CA PHE A 272 40.35 -6.22 63.00
C PHE A 272 41.21 -6.01 61.74
N GLN A 273 42.47 -6.40 61.77
CA GLN A 273 43.38 -6.30 60.63
C GLN A 273 43.00 -7.26 59.49
N LYS A 274 42.53 -8.47 59.82
CA LYS A 274 42.02 -9.42 58.81
C LYS A 274 40.76 -8.89 58.13
N VAL A 275 39.83 -8.33 58.90
CA VAL A 275 38.57 -7.78 58.35
C VAL A 275 38.82 -6.62 57.40
N THR A 276 39.75 -5.71 57.74
CA THR A 276 40.11 -4.58 56.87
C THR A 276 40.74 -5.02 55.54
N ASN A 277 41.51 -6.11 55.53
CA ASN A 277 42.10 -6.63 54.29
C ASN A 277 41.04 -7.22 53.36
N ILE A 278 40.03 -7.90 53.91
CA ILE A 278 38.93 -8.50 53.13
C ILE A 278 38.06 -7.41 52.48
N THR A 279 37.75 -6.33 53.20
CA THR A 279 36.97 -5.21 52.64
C THR A 279 37.72 -4.45 51.53
N SER A 280 39.05 -4.55 51.49
CA SER A 280 39.90 -3.94 50.47
C SER A 280 39.88 -4.76 49.16
N GLU A 281 39.97 -6.08 49.27
CA GLU A 281 39.99 -7.00 48.13
C GLU A 281 38.61 -7.12 47.45
N GLU A 282 37.50 -7.13 48.22
CA GLU A 282 36.15 -7.17 47.64
C GLU A 282 35.73 -5.85 46.96
N SER A 283 36.37 -4.72 47.30
CA SER A 283 36.17 -3.45 46.58
C SER A 283 36.86 -3.41 45.20
N SER A 284 37.72 -4.40 44.91
CA SER A 284 38.51 -4.51 43.68
C SER A 284 37.86 -5.37 42.60
N LEU A 285 36.70 -5.98 42.87
CA LEU A 285 35.92 -6.60 41.80
C LEU A 285 35.43 -5.48 40.88
N PRO A 286 35.62 -5.61 39.56
CA PRO A 286 35.21 -4.57 38.63
C PRO A 286 33.69 -4.47 38.69
N ILE A 287 33.20 -3.48 39.44
CA ILE A 287 31.88 -2.93 39.23
C ILE A 287 31.94 -2.41 37.80
N LEU A 288 31.27 -3.12 36.90
CA LEU A 288 30.91 -2.65 35.57
C LEU A 288 30.06 -1.39 35.73
N SER A 289 30.72 -0.28 36.01
CA SER A 289 30.16 1.06 36.00
C SER A 289 30.95 1.90 35.03
N ASP A 290 30.18 2.56 34.16
CA ASP A 290 30.56 3.62 33.23
C ASP A 290 31.21 3.19 31.90
N ASP A 291 30.36 2.72 30.98
CA ASP A 291 30.28 3.36 29.65
C ASP A 291 28.91 3.13 28.97
N MET A 292 27.81 3.63 29.54
CA MET A 292 26.50 3.65 28.85
C MET A 292 25.68 4.92 29.08
N THR A 293 26.29 6.01 29.58
CA THR A 293 25.59 7.30 29.80
C THR A 293 26.19 8.48 29.04
N SER A 294 26.73 8.24 27.85
CA SER A 294 27.02 9.31 26.87
C SER A 294 26.47 8.95 25.49
N ALA A 295 25.16 8.82 25.40
CA ALA A 295 24.44 9.06 24.16
C ALA A 295 23.32 10.06 24.49
N ASP A 296 23.70 11.33 24.57
CA ASP A 296 22.78 12.44 24.53
C ASP A 296 21.88 12.30 23.31
N ASN A 297 20.60 12.10 23.56
CA ASN A 297 19.47 12.76 22.92
C ASN A 297 19.79 13.59 21.66
N GLN A 298 20.05 12.92 20.54
CA GLN A 298 19.80 13.47 19.21
C GLN A 298 19.38 12.34 18.26
N LEU A 299 18.21 11.77 18.51
CA LEU A 299 17.45 11.07 17.48
C LEU A 299 16.88 12.13 16.52
N VAL A 300 17.74 12.62 15.63
CA VAL A 300 17.32 13.23 14.38
C VAL A 300 16.69 12.10 13.58
N TRP A 301 15.38 12.19 13.36
CA TRP A 301 14.70 11.42 12.34
C TRP A 301 15.16 11.98 10.98
N GLU A 302 16.31 11.52 10.49
CA GLU A 302 16.65 11.71 9.08
C GLU A 302 16.00 10.56 8.31
N GLU A 303 14.88 10.89 7.67
CA GLU A 303 14.25 10.09 6.65
C GLU A 303 15.24 9.84 5.52
N ASP A 304 15.70 8.61 5.37
CA ASP A 304 16.14 8.09 4.07
C ASP A 304 15.97 6.57 4.07
N ILE A 305 14.79 6.13 3.62
CA ILE A 305 14.54 4.75 3.22
C ILE A 305 15.17 4.59 1.83
N PRO A 306 16.21 3.74 1.64
CA PRO A 306 16.73 3.48 0.31
C PRO A 306 15.68 2.71 -0.50
N ALA A 307 15.10 3.38 -1.49
CA ALA A 307 14.34 2.77 -2.56
C ALA A 307 15.32 1.97 -3.44
N THR A 308 15.55 0.70 -3.11
CA THR A 308 16.20 -0.24 -4.04
C THR A 308 15.96 -1.69 -3.63
N VAL A 309 14.74 -2.20 -3.84
CA VAL A 309 14.51 -3.55 -4.39
C VAL A 309 13.12 -3.54 -5.08
N LEU A 310 13.10 -3.18 -6.36
CA LEU A 310 12.18 -3.69 -7.37
C LEU A 310 13.01 -4.01 -8.61
#